data_AF-A0A7G5GUE4-F1
#
_entry.id   AF-A0A7G5GUE4-F1
#
_cell.length_a   1.000
_cell.length_b   1.000
_cell.length_c   1.000
_cell.angle_alpha   90.00
_cell.angle_beta   90.00
_cell.angle_gamma   90.00
#
_symmetry.space_group_name_H-M   'P 1'
#
loop_
_entity.id
_entity.type
_entity.pdbx_description
1 polymer ?
#
loop_
_entity_poly.entity_id
_entity_poly.type
_entity_poly.pdbx_seq_one_letter_code
_entity_poly.pdbx_strand_id
1 'polypeptide(L)'
;MKTLANLFDRFDRLDTSINRWLVAHSIALLRIGMGLVFLGFGVLKFFPGISPIEDLATRTTTILTLGMLSGHNAMNFVAGLETIIGVCFISGRFLRVGVWLMAAQMVGAMSPLLIFPSELFPGPLHAPTLAAQYIVKDIILVAAGMVVASTWTGARIVAKPQSLRSTLSRRVPKVERSLQTA
;
A
#
# COMPACT_ATOMS: atom_id res chain seq x y z
N MET A 1 9.82 30.29 -31.53
CA MET A 1 10.16 30.57 -30.11
C MET A 1 8.94 30.74 -29.21
N LYS A 2 7.96 31.60 -29.55
CA LYS A 2 6.69 31.73 -28.78
C LYS A 2 5.95 30.40 -28.60
N THR A 3 5.98 29.53 -29.61
CA THR A 3 5.30 28.22 -29.58
C THR A 3 5.91 27.25 -28.56
N LEU A 4 7.23 27.20 -28.45
CA LEU A 4 7.93 26.34 -27.47
C LEU A 4 7.78 26.89 -26.05
N ALA A 5 7.93 28.21 -25.85
CA ALA A 5 7.69 28.84 -24.55
C ALA A 5 6.23 28.64 -24.06
N ASN A 6 5.26 28.82 -24.96
CA ASN A 6 3.86 28.54 -24.66
C ASN A 6 3.58 27.06 -24.35
N LEU A 7 4.33 26.14 -24.96
CA LEU A 7 4.21 24.71 -24.68
C LEU A 7 4.75 24.38 -23.28
N PHE A 8 5.91 24.94 -22.91
CA PHE A 8 6.50 24.78 -21.59
C PHE A 8 5.62 25.40 -20.49
N ASP A 9 5.06 26.59 -20.71
CA ASP A 9 4.16 27.22 -19.75
C ASP A 9 2.85 26.43 -19.57
N ARG A 10 2.32 25.84 -20.66
CA ARG A 10 1.15 24.96 -20.59
C ARG A 10 1.48 23.67 -19.83
N PHE A 11 2.65 23.10 -20.06
CA PHE A 11 3.12 21.91 -19.35
C PHE A 11 3.31 22.20 -17.85
N ASP A 12 3.98 23.29 -17.49
CA ASP A 12 4.19 23.70 -16.09
C ASP A 12 2.85 23.93 -15.36
N ARG A 13 1.85 24.50 -16.05
CA ARG A 13 0.50 24.66 -15.49
C ARG A 13 -0.21 23.33 -15.27
N LEU A 14 -0.09 22.39 -16.21
CA LEU A 14 -0.66 21.05 -16.07
C LEU A 14 0.03 20.28 -14.94
N ASP A 15 1.36 20.27 -14.91
CA ASP A 15 2.15 19.60 -13.87
C ASP A 15 1.83 20.15 -12.48
N THR A 16 1.77 21.48 -12.35
CA THR A 16 1.37 22.12 -11.09
C THR A 16 -0.04 21.72 -10.65
N SER A 17 -0.98 21.61 -11.59
CA SER A 17 -2.37 21.24 -11.30
C SER A 17 -2.49 19.77 -10.87
N ILE A 18 -1.80 18.86 -11.59
CA ILE A 18 -1.74 17.44 -11.27
C ILE A 18 -1.08 17.23 -9.91
N ASN A 19 0.04 17.92 -9.65
CA ASN A 19 0.77 17.82 -8.39
C ASN A 19 -0.11 18.28 -7.21
N ARG A 20 -0.82 19.41 -7.32
CA ARG A 20 -1.78 19.83 -6.29
C ARG A 20 -2.87 18.78 -6.04
N TRP A 21 -3.41 18.19 -7.10
CA TRP A 21 -4.43 17.14 -6.97
C TRP A 21 -3.88 15.89 -6.27
N LEU A 22 -2.68 15.44 -6.66
CA LEU A 22 -2.00 14.31 -6.05
C LEU A 22 -1.72 14.55 -4.57
N VAL A 23 -1.20 15.71 -4.20
CA VAL A 23 -0.92 16.06 -2.81
C VAL A 23 -2.20 16.10 -1.97
N ALA A 24 -3.31 16.57 -2.54
CA ALA A 24 -4.59 16.64 -1.83
C ALA A 24 -5.26 15.27 -1.66
N HIS A 25 -5.18 14.37 -2.64
CA HIS A 25 -6.03 13.15 -2.68
C HIS A 25 -5.27 11.83 -2.50
N SER A 26 -3.96 11.77 -2.76
CA SER A 26 -3.18 10.51 -2.75
C SER A 26 -3.33 9.73 -1.45
N ILE A 27 -3.21 10.40 -0.31
CA ILE A 27 -3.30 9.77 1.02
C ILE A 27 -4.73 9.28 1.28
N ALA A 28 -5.74 10.08 0.93
CA ALA A 28 -7.13 9.69 1.12
C ALA A 28 -7.48 8.46 0.27
N LEU A 29 -7.03 8.45 -0.99
CA LEU A 29 -7.21 7.33 -1.91
C LEU A 29 -6.47 6.08 -1.43
N LEU A 30 -5.23 6.23 -0.95
CA LEU A 30 -4.44 5.14 -0.38
C LEU A 30 -5.16 4.52 0.82
N ARG A 31 -5.64 5.35 1.74
CA ARG A 31 -6.39 4.93 2.92
C ARG A 31 -7.67 4.17 2.54
N ILE A 32 -8.49 4.72 1.64
CA ILE A 32 -9.75 4.08 1.21
C ILE A 32 -9.46 2.79 0.45
N GLY A 33 -8.49 2.80 -0.46
CA GLY A 33 -8.09 1.61 -1.23
C GLY A 33 -7.63 0.47 -0.34
N MET A 34 -6.76 0.75 0.63
CA MET A 34 -6.39 -0.25 1.65
C MET A 34 -7.60 -0.75 2.42
N GLY A 35 -8.48 0.16 2.86
CA GLY A 35 -9.68 -0.22 3.59
C GLY A 35 -10.62 -1.12 2.80
N LEU A 36 -10.80 -0.86 1.50
CA LEU A 36 -11.57 -1.71 0.59
C LEU A 36 -10.93 -3.09 0.41
N VAL A 37 -9.60 -3.15 0.29
CA VAL A 37 -8.86 -4.41 0.18
C VAL A 37 -9.04 -5.26 1.45
N PHE A 38 -8.83 -4.67 2.63
CA PHE A 38 -9.03 -5.36 3.91
C PHE A 38 -10.48 -5.78 4.12
N LEU A 39 -11.45 -4.90 3.83
CA LEU A 39 -12.86 -5.21 3.99
C LEU A 39 -13.31 -6.31 3.02
N GLY A 40 -12.92 -6.20 1.74
CA GLY A 40 -13.27 -7.18 0.72
C GLY A 40 -12.73 -8.56 1.06
N PHE A 41 -11.41 -8.67 1.33
CA PHE A 41 -10.80 -9.94 1.71
C PHE A 41 -11.31 -10.47 3.06
N GLY A 42 -11.56 -9.59 4.04
CA GLY A 42 -12.14 -9.98 5.32
C GLY A 42 -13.53 -10.58 5.17
N VAL A 43 -14.41 -9.93 4.40
CA VAL A 43 -15.78 -10.44 4.15
C VAL A 43 -15.76 -11.77 3.40
N LEU A 44 -14.88 -11.90 2.40
CA LEU A 44 -14.73 -13.14 1.63
C LEU A 44 -14.32 -14.34 2.51
N LYS A 45 -13.56 -14.11 3.59
CA LYS A 45 -13.08 -15.17 4.49
C LYS A 45 -14.15 -15.76 5.41
N PHE A 46 -15.32 -15.13 5.53
CA PHE A 46 -16.46 -15.75 6.23
C PHE A 46 -17.08 -16.90 5.43
N PHE A 47 -16.80 -16.98 4.13
CA PHE A 47 -17.33 -18.02 3.26
C PHE A 47 -16.27 -19.13 3.06
N PRO A 48 -16.55 -20.38 3.45
CA PRO A 48 -15.59 -21.48 3.34
C PRO A 48 -15.26 -21.79 1.89
N GLY A 49 -13.99 -22.13 1.62
CA GLY A 49 -13.53 -22.65 0.33
C GLY A 49 -13.33 -21.61 -0.77
N ILE A 50 -13.52 -20.32 -0.47
CA ILE A 50 -13.32 -19.23 -1.45
C ILE A 50 -11.88 -18.73 -1.44
N SER A 51 -11.20 -18.76 -0.29
CA SER A 51 -9.86 -18.20 -0.14
C SER A 51 -8.78 -19.22 -0.56
N PRO A 52 -7.94 -18.92 -1.57
CA PRO A 52 -6.89 -19.84 -2.04
C PRO A 52 -5.84 -20.21 -0.98
N ILE A 53 -5.75 -19.41 0.09
CA ILE A 53 -4.72 -19.51 1.15
C ILE A 53 -5.36 -19.92 2.49
N GLU A 54 -6.63 -20.34 2.49
CA GLU A 54 -7.38 -20.70 3.71
C GLU A 54 -6.65 -21.75 4.57
N ASP A 55 -6.19 -22.85 3.96
CA ASP A 55 -5.52 -23.93 4.69
C ASP A 55 -4.21 -23.44 5.34
N LEU A 56 -3.41 -22.67 4.59
CA LEU A 56 -2.17 -22.10 5.12
C LEU A 56 -2.47 -21.09 6.24
N ALA A 57 -3.43 -20.20 6.04
CA ALA A 57 -3.80 -19.18 7.03
C ALA A 57 -4.34 -19.79 8.33
N THR A 58 -5.16 -20.83 8.25
CA THR A 58 -5.72 -21.52 9.43
C THR A 58 -4.64 -22.29 10.19
N ARG A 59 -3.74 -23.01 9.51
CA ARG A 59 -2.59 -23.68 10.13
C ARG A 59 -1.67 -22.70 10.83
N THR A 60 -1.32 -21.59 10.16
CA THR A 60 -0.50 -20.53 10.75
C THR A 60 -1.17 -19.91 11.97
N THR A 61 -2.45 -19.57 11.89
CA THR A 61 -3.19 -18.99 13.01
C THR A 61 -3.26 -19.96 14.19
N THR A 62 -3.42 -21.25 13.92
CA THR A 62 -3.40 -22.30 14.96
C THR A 62 -2.05 -22.33 15.68
N ILE A 63 -0.94 -22.26 14.94
CA ILE A 63 0.42 -22.23 15.54
C ILE A 63 0.62 -20.96 16.36
N LEU A 64 0.25 -19.79 15.81
CA LEU A 64 0.42 -18.50 16.49
C LEU A 64 -0.46 -18.36 17.74
N THR A 65 -1.63 -19.00 17.76
CA THR A 65 -2.54 -19.00 18.92
C THR A 65 -2.27 -20.16 19.87
N LEU A 66 -1.15 -20.87 19.70
CA LEU A 66 -0.76 -22.03 20.53
C LEU A 66 -1.85 -23.12 20.58
N GLY A 67 -2.62 -23.25 19.49
CA GLY A 67 -3.72 -24.19 19.37
C GLY A 67 -5.06 -23.72 19.96
N MET A 68 -5.14 -22.51 20.52
CA MET A 68 -6.39 -22.00 21.10
C MET A 68 -7.49 -21.72 20.06
N LEU A 69 -7.10 -21.27 18.86
CA LEU A 69 -8.01 -21.05 17.74
C LEU A 69 -7.60 -21.96 16.60
N SER A 70 -8.47 -22.88 16.19
CA SER A 70 -8.22 -23.83 15.12
C SER A 70 -9.36 -23.84 14.08
N GLY A 71 -9.01 -24.26 12.87
CA GLY A 71 -9.94 -24.42 11.74
C GLY A 71 -10.77 -23.18 11.47
N HIS A 72 -12.09 -23.34 11.50
CA HIS A 72 -13.04 -22.28 11.13
C HIS A 72 -13.05 -21.10 12.10
N ASN A 73 -12.78 -21.33 13.39
CA ASN A 73 -12.73 -20.26 14.39
C ASN A 73 -11.52 -19.35 14.18
N ALA A 74 -10.37 -19.93 13.80
CA ALA A 74 -9.19 -19.17 13.42
C ALA A 74 -9.45 -18.30 12.18
N MET A 75 -10.11 -18.86 11.18
CA MET A 75 -10.47 -18.11 9.96
C MET A 75 -11.45 -16.98 10.25
N ASN A 76 -12.49 -17.24 11.06
CA ASN A 76 -13.47 -16.22 11.47
C ASN A 76 -12.84 -15.09 12.28
N PHE A 77 -11.85 -15.39 13.12
CA PHE A 77 -11.09 -14.39 13.86
C PHE A 77 -10.30 -13.48 12.91
N VAL A 78 -9.57 -14.08 11.97
CA VAL A 78 -8.83 -13.34 10.91
C VAL A 78 -9.78 -12.50 10.05
N ALA A 79 -10.91 -13.06 9.63
CA ALA A 79 -11.95 -12.37 8.86
C ALA A 79 -12.52 -11.17 9.62
N GLY A 80 -12.82 -11.33 10.91
CA GLY A 80 -13.29 -10.26 11.78
C GLY A 80 -12.26 -9.14 11.94
N LEU A 81 -10.99 -9.48 12.17
CA LEU A 81 -9.91 -8.51 12.26
C LEU A 81 -9.78 -7.69 10.97
N GLU A 82 -9.74 -8.35 9.81
CA GLU A 82 -9.62 -7.67 8.51
C GLU A 82 -10.82 -6.77 8.20
N THR A 83 -12.03 -7.23 8.55
CA THR A 83 -13.25 -6.43 8.42
C THR A 83 -13.18 -5.17 9.29
N ILE A 84 -12.79 -5.29 10.56
CA ILE A 84 -12.65 -4.16 11.48
C ILE A 84 -11.59 -3.17 10.98
N ILE A 85 -10.44 -3.68 10.52
CA ILE A 85 -9.38 -2.86 9.92
C ILE A 85 -9.95 -2.11 8.70
N GLY A 86 -10.60 -2.82 7.78
CA GLY A 86 -11.21 -2.24 6.58
C GLY A 86 -12.20 -1.11 6.91
N VAL A 87 -13.09 -1.32 7.88
CA VAL A 87 -14.04 -0.31 8.34
C VAL A 87 -13.34 0.91 8.96
N CYS A 88 -12.30 0.70 9.80
CA CYS A 88 -11.51 1.80 10.36
C CYS A 88 -10.87 2.64 9.25
N PHE A 89 -10.25 1.98 8.26
CA PHE A 89 -9.59 2.65 7.15
C PHE A 89 -10.57 3.36 6.23
N ILE A 90 -11.73 2.79 5.89
CA ILE A 90 -12.74 3.45 5.03
C ILE A 90 -13.39 4.63 5.75
N SER A 91 -13.87 4.41 6.98
CA SER A 91 -14.56 5.45 7.75
C SER A 91 -13.65 6.61 8.16
N GLY A 92 -12.34 6.35 8.28
CA GLY A 92 -11.39 7.36 8.77
C GLY A 92 -11.52 7.60 10.27
N ARG A 93 -12.33 6.80 10.97
CA ARG A 93 -12.51 6.83 12.42
C ARG A 93 -11.56 5.81 13.05
N PHE A 94 -11.04 6.14 14.23
CA PHE A 94 -10.12 5.27 14.99
C PHE A 94 -8.92 4.77 14.18
N LEU A 95 -8.43 5.58 13.24
CA LEU A 95 -7.33 5.20 12.35
C LEU A 95 -6.11 4.69 13.13
N ARG A 96 -5.82 5.28 14.31
CA ARG A 96 -4.77 4.83 15.22
C ARG A 96 -4.90 3.36 15.60
N VAL A 97 -6.10 2.94 15.99
CA VAL A 97 -6.40 1.54 16.30
C VAL A 97 -6.30 0.70 15.02
N GLY A 98 -6.85 1.20 13.91
CA GLY A 98 -6.80 0.53 12.61
C GLY A 98 -5.38 0.17 12.15
N VAL A 99 -4.40 1.08 12.23
CA VAL A 99 -3.01 0.76 11.86
C VAL A 99 -2.35 -0.19 12.85
N TRP A 100 -2.60 -0.06 14.15
CA TRP A 100 -2.03 -1.01 15.12
C TRP A 100 -2.56 -2.42 14.90
N LEU A 101 -3.87 -2.56 14.68
CA LEU A 101 -4.49 -3.82 14.30
C LEU A 101 -3.94 -4.34 12.97
N MET A 102 -3.79 -3.48 11.97
CA MET A 102 -3.18 -3.83 10.69
C MET A 102 -1.75 -4.33 10.88
N ALA A 103 -0.93 -3.64 11.67
CA ALA A 103 0.45 -4.04 11.93
C ALA A 103 0.52 -5.43 12.58
N ALA A 104 -0.29 -5.67 13.62
CA ALA A 104 -0.41 -6.99 14.24
C ALA A 104 -0.88 -8.07 13.24
N GLN A 105 -1.90 -7.76 12.43
CA GLN A 105 -2.42 -8.66 11.41
C GLN A 105 -1.36 -8.99 10.35
N MET A 106 -0.56 -8.02 9.91
CA MET A 106 0.50 -8.23 8.92
C MET A 106 1.61 -9.14 9.45
N VAL A 107 1.95 -9.06 10.73
CA VAL A 107 2.88 -10.01 11.37
C VAL A 107 2.31 -11.43 11.28
N GLY A 108 1.03 -11.60 11.59
CA GLY A 108 0.35 -12.89 11.46
C GLY A 108 0.33 -13.40 10.01
N ALA A 109 -0.10 -12.56 9.07
CA ALA A 109 -0.23 -12.91 7.66
C ALA A 109 1.12 -13.23 6.97
N MET A 110 2.20 -12.59 7.41
CA MET A 110 3.55 -12.82 6.87
C MET A 110 4.31 -13.95 7.55
N SER A 111 3.89 -14.38 8.75
CA SER A 111 4.54 -15.48 9.49
C SER A 111 4.67 -16.82 8.74
N PRO A 112 3.78 -17.22 7.79
CA PRO A 112 3.98 -18.44 7.01
C PRO A 112 5.29 -18.45 6.22
N LEU A 113 5.85 -17.28 5.85
CA LEU A 113 7.15 -17.19 5.18
C LEU A 113 8.29 -17.76 6.03
N LEU A 114 8.18 -17.68 7.35
CA LEU A 114 9.17 -18.21 8.30
C LEU A 114 8.80 -19.61 8.78
N ILE A 115 7.51 -19.91 8.92
CA ILE A 115 7.03 -21.19 9.46
C ILE A 115 6.98 -22.29 8.39
N PHE A 116 6.61 -21.95 7.15
CA PHE A 116 6.41 -22.89 6.04
C PHE A 116 7.19 -22.50 4.76
N PRO A 117 8.50 -22.22 4.83
CA PRO A 117 9.27 -21.78 3.67
C PRO A 117 9.33 -22.85 2.56
N SER A 118 9.36 -24.13 2.93
CA SER A 118 9.40 -25.26 1.99
C SER A 118 8.12 -25.43 1.18
N GLU A 119 6.96 -25.10 1.76
CA GLU A 119 5.67 -25.12 1.06
C GLU A 119 5.52 -23.90 0.12
N LEU A 120 6.10 -22.76 0.51
CA LEU A 120 5.99 -21.50 -0.23
C LEU A 120 6.98 -21.36 -1.39
N PHE A 121 8.17 -21.94 -1.24
CA PHE A 121 9.25 -21.90 -2.23
C PHE A 121 9.74 -23.33 -2.56
N PRO A 122 8.90 -24.17 -3.18
CA PRO A 122 9.27 -25.55 -3.47
C PRO A 122 10.29 -25.67 -4.61
N GLY A 123 10.99 -26.81 -4.63
CA GLY A 123 11.86 -27.23 -5.73
C GLY A 123 13.27 -26.62 -5.71
N PRO A 124 14.17 -27.10 -6.59
CA PRO A 124 15.59 -26.73 -6.58
C PRO A 124 15.85 -25.25 -6.92
N LEU A 125 14.95 -24.62 -7.68
CA LEU A 125 15.03 -23.19 -8.02
C LEU A 125 14.35 -22.27 -7.00
N HIS A 126 13.70 -22.81 -5.96
CA HIS A 126 12.96 -22.03 -4.94
C HIS A 126 11.98 -21.01 -5.55
N ALA A 127 11.19 -21.45 -6.54
CA ALA A 127 10.25 -20.58 -7.23
C ALA A 127 9.03 -20.26 -6.33
N PRO A 128 8.57 -19.00 -6.25
CA PRO A 128 7.47 -18.63 -5.38
C PRO A 128 6.12 -19.14 -5.90
N THR A 129 5.41 -19.87 -5.05
CA THR A 129 4.01 -20.27 -5.28
C THR A 129 3.07 -19.04 -5.35
N LEU A 130 1.84 -19.24 -5.85
CA LEU A 130 0.81 -18.18 -5.82
C LEU A 130 0.53 -17.68 -4.39
N ALA A 131 0.58 -18.58 -3.40
CA ALA A 131 0.46 -18.22 -1.98
C ALA A 131 1.63 -17.34 -1.53
N ALA A 132 2.87 -17.70 -1.88
CA ALA A 132 4.05 -16.90 -1.56
C ALA A 132 3.97 -15.50 -2.18
N GLN A 133 3.58 -15.41 -3.46
CA GLN A 133 3.39 -14.13 -4.15
C GLN A 133 2.33 -13.27 -3.48
N TYR A 134 1.23 -13.88 -3.05
CA TYR A 134 0.15 -13.19 -2.35
C TYR A 134 0.60 -12.65 -0.99
N ILE A 135 1.43 -13.37 -0.23
CA ILE A 135 1.94 -12.90 1.06
C ILE A 135 3.00 -11.82 0.85
N VAL A 136 3.89 -11.98 -0.12
CA VAL A 136 4.99 -11.02 -0.36
C VAL A 136 4.47 -9.65 -0.78
N LYS A 137 3.37 -9.58 -1.55
CA LYS A 137 2.78 -8.28 -1.93
C LYS A 137 2.25 -7.47 -0.73
N ASP A 138 1.98 -8.10 0.41
CA ASP A 138 1.45 -7.40 1.59
C ASP A 138 2.46 -6.42 2.20
N ILE A 139 3.75 -6.54 1.83
CA ILE A 139 4.78 -5.51 2.12
C ILE A 139 4.36 -4.12 1.62
N ILE A 140 3.63 -4.07 0.49
CA ILE A 140 3.08 -2.82 -0.05
C ILE A 140 2.03 -2.22 0.90
N LEU A 141 1.17 -3.07 1.50
CA LEU A 141 0.18 -2.62 2.48
C LEU A 141 0.84 -2.14 3.77
N VAL A 142 1.92 -2.78 4.21
CA VAL A 142 2.71 -2.31 5.35
C VAL A 142 3.28 -0.91 5.07
N ALA A 143 3.93 -0.72 3.92
CA ALA A 143 4.47 0.58 3.52
C ALA A 143 3.36 1.65 3.41
N ALA A 144 2.22 1.30 2.83
CA ALA A 144 1.07 2.19 2.72
C ALA A 144 0.48 2.56 4.10
N GLY A 145 0.41 1.61 5.02
CA GLY A 145 0.01 1.84 6.40
C GLY A 145 0.97 2.77 7.15
N MET A 146 2.28 2.65 6.93
CA MET A 146 3.26 3.60 7.47
C MET A 146 3.03 5.03 6.96
N VAL A 147 2.74 5.18 5.66
CA VAL A 147 2.38 6.50 5.07
C VAL A 147 1.14 7.05 5.74
N VAL A 148 0.07 6.25 5.90
CA VAL A 148 -1.15 6.69 6.59
C VAL A 148 -0.88 7.04 8.06
N ALA A 149 -0.08 6.24 8.77
CA ALA A 149 0.28 6.52 10.17
C ALA A 149 1.06 7.82 10.33
N SER A 150 1.98 8.13 9.39
CA SER A 150 2.77 9.36 9.41
C SER A 150 1.92 10.63 9.34
N THR A 151 0.71 10.55 8.78
CA THR A 151 -0.19 11.71 8.71
C THR A 151 -0.70 12.15 10.08
N TRP A 152 -0.73 11.25 11.07
CA TRP A 152 -1.19 11.58 12.42
C TRP A 152 -0.13 12.31 13.24
N THR A 153 1.15 12.11 12.92
CA THR A 153 2.26 12.87 13.52
C THR A 153 2.42 14.26 12.90
N GLY A 154 1.52 14.64 11.99
CA GLY A 154 1.51 15.95 11.33
C GLY A 154 2.33 15.99 10.04
N ALA A 155 2.88 14.86 9.57
CA ALA A 155 3.56 14.83 8.28
C ALA A 155 2.56 15.15 7.15
N ARG A 156 2.93 16.11 6.30
CA ARG A 156 2.14 16.49 5.13
C ARG A 156 3.01 16.45 3.89
N ILE A 157 2.45 15.92 2.81
CA ILE A 157 3.06 16.04 1.48
C ILE A 157 2.90 17.50 1.07
N VAL A 158 3.99 18.15 0.66
CA VAL A 158 3.99 19.54 0.22
C VAL A 158 4.38 19.59 -1.24
N ALA A 159 3.48 20.09 -2.08
CA ALA A 159 3.81 20.39 -3.48
C ALA A 159 4.72 21.63 -3.51
N LYS A 160 6.00 21.45 -3.83
CA LYS A 160 6.84 22.57 -4.26
C LYS A 160 6.70 22.70 -5.77
N PRO A 161 6.19 23.83 -6.30
CA PRO A 161 6.20 24.06 -7.73
C PRO A 161 7.65 24.12 -8.21
N GLN A 162 8.05 23.18 -9.04
CA GLN A 162 9.31 23.22 -9.76
C GLN A 162 8.97 23.58 -11.20
N SER A 163 9.43 24.73 -11.69
CA SER A 163 9.25 25.04 -13.11
C SER A 163 10.20 24.16 -13.92
N LEU A 164 9.72 23.57 -15.02
CA LEU A 164 10.55 22.72 -15.87
C LEU A 164 11.77 23.50 -16.39
N ARG A 165 11.61 24.81 -16.59
CA ARG A 165 12.69 25.74 -16.96
C ARG A 165 13.80 25.81 -15.90
N SER A 166 13.45 25.81 -14.61
CA SER A 166 14.42 25.81 -13.49
C SER A 166 15.13 24.46 -13.33
N THR A 167 14.46 23.36 -13.63
CA THR A 167 15.07 22.01 -13.59
C THR A 167 16.01 21.79 -14.77
N LEU A 168 15.64 22.28 -15.96
CA LEU A 168 16.46 22.21 -17.17
C LEU A 168 17.69 23.11 -17.08
N SER A 169 17.58 24.35 -16.56
CA SER A 169 18.75 25.21 -16.34
C SER A 169 19.74 24.59 -15.35
N ARG A 170 19.24 23.92 -14.31
CA ARG A 170 20.07 23.24 -13.31
C ARG A 170 20.74 21.97 -13.80
N ARG A 171 20.11 21.21 -14.73
CA ARG A 171 20.65 19.93 -15.25
C ARG A 171 21.39 20.06 -16.58
N VAL A 172 21.03 21.03 -17.43
CA VAL A 172 21.61 21.22 -18.77
C VAL A 172 21.90 22.72 -19.02
N PRO A 173 23.00 23.26 -18.47
CA PRO A 173 23.29 24.70 -18.53
C PRO A 173 23.50 25.25 -19.95
N LYS A 174 23.82 24.40 -20.94
CA LYS A 174 23.96 24.82 -22.35
C LYS A 174 22.64 25.20 -23.02
N VAL A 175 21.50 24.68 -22.56
CA VAL A 175 20.16 24.99 -23.11
C VAL A 175 19.67 26.37 -22.63
N GLU A 176 20.16 26.84 -21.48
CA GLU A 176 19.80 28.17 -20.98
C GLU A 176 20.42 29.30 -21.82
N ARG A 177 21.66 29.13 -22.32
CA ARG A 177 22.30 30.13 -23.19
C ARG A 177 21.55 30.35 -24.49
N SER A 178 21.03 29.30 -25.13
CA SER A 178 20.22 29.44 -26.35
C SER A 178 18.82 30.04 -26.11
N LEU A 179 18.37 30.10 -24.85
CA LEU A 179 17.13 30.75 -24.44
C LEU A 179 17.33 32.20 -23.95
N GLN A 180 18.57 32.65 -23.73
CA GLN A 180 18.91 34.00 -23.25
C GLN A 180 19.47 34.92 -24.34
N THR A 181 20.06 34.38 -25.42
CA THR A 181 20.69 35.19 -26.50
C THR A 181 19.83 35.34 -27.76
N ALA A 182 18.53 35.00 -27.72
CA ALA A 182 17.58 35.13 -28.84
C ALA A 182 16.20 35.53 -28.31
#